data_AF-A0AAU9KAY5-F1
#
_entry.id   AF-A0AAU9KAY5-F1
#
_cell.length_a   1.000
_cell.length_b   1.000
_cell.length_c   1.000
_cell.angle_alpha   90.00
_cell.angle_beta   90.00
_cell.angle_gamma   90.00
#
_symmetry.space_group_name_H-M   'P 1'
#
loop_
_entity.id
_entity.type
_entity.pdbx_description
1 polymer ?
#
loop_
_entity_poly.entity_id
_entity_poly.type
_entity_poly.pdbx_seq_one_letter_code
_entity_poly.pdbx_strand_id
1 'polypeptide(L)'
;MIRTVDDYDYLFKIILIGDSGVGKSNMLSRYTRKEFNLESKTTIGVEFAQKNIVIDGKTVKAQIWDTAGQERYRAITTAYYRGAVGALLVYDICKESSFQNLDKWLRELRDHADPQIVVMLIGNKTDLKHLRAIKTEDGAKYAQQHKIAFIETSAYDASNIDSAFERILNEIYQITVRVGAGGGSGRPSIGPSRRIDIREENVVVTNDNQNKKKTDSGCC
;
A
#
# COMPACT_ATOMS: atom_id res chain seq x y z
N MET A 1 11.93 -30.27 -14.60
CA MET A 1 10.65 -29.58 -14.32
C MET A 1 10.82 -28.13 -14.76
N ILE A 2 10.13 -27.69 -15.80
CA ILE A 2 10.26 -26.32 -16.32
C ILE A 2 9.47 -25.41 -15.38
N ARG A 3 10.14 -24.55 -14.59
CA ARG A 3 9.46 -23.52 -13.81
C ARG A 3 8.83 -22.52 -14.79
N THR A 4 7.51 -22.42 -14.79
CA THR A 4 6.80 -21.40 -15.56
C THR A 4 7.08 -20.01 -14.97
N VAL A 5 6.97 -18.95 -15.77
CA VAL A 5 7.21 -17.55 -15.35
C VAL A 5 6.32 -17.12 -14.16
N ASP A 6 5.21 -17.83 -13.95
CA ASP A 6 4.27 -17.62 -12.85
C ASP A 6 4.62 -18.35 -11.54
N ASP A 7 5.64 -19.20 -11.53
CA ASP A 7 6.03 -20.00 -10.37
C ASP A 7 6.82 -19.12 -9.39
N TYR A 8 6.36 -19.02 -8.14
CA TYR A 8 6.96 -18.19 -7.11
C TYR A 8 7.22 -19.00 -5.84
N ASP A 9 8.31 -18.70 -5.15
CA ASP A 9 8.67 -19.33 -3.88
C ASP A 9 7.94 -18.64 -2.71
N TYR A 10 7.71 -17.32 -2.80
CA TYR A 10 7.02 -16.52 -1.76
C TYR A 10 5.98 -15.56 -2.36
N LEU A 11 4.90 -15.32 -1.61
CA LEU A 11 3.89 -14.32 -1.92
C LEU A 11 3.83 -13.30 -0.79
N PHE A 12 4.14 -12.03 -1.08
CA PHE A 12 4.09 -10.96 -0.09
C PHE A 12 3.02 -9.95 -0.45
N LYS A 13 2.03 -9.82 0.45
CA LYS A 13 1.01 -8.78 0.38
C LYS A 13 1.51 -7.51 1.08
N ILE A 14 1.65 -6.43 0.33
CA ILE A 14 2.03 -5.09 0.79
C ILE A 14 0.86 -4.15 0.58
N ILE A 15 0.63 -3.26 1.53
CA ILE A 15 -0.39 -2.22 1.44
C ILE A 15 0.25 -0.82 1.51
N LEU A 16 -0.31 0.13 0.77
CA LEU A 16 0.05 1.55 0.84
C LEU A 16 -1.00 2.27 1.68
N ILE A 17 -0.57 2.98 2.72
CA ILE A 17 -1.44 3.75 3.61
C ILE A 17 -0.93 5.18 3.82
N GLY A 18 -1.83 6.08 4.18
CA GLY A 18 -1.53 7.51 4.34
C GLY A 18 -2.62 8.38 3.73
N ASP A 19 -2.52 9.69 3.97
CA ASP A 19 -3.54 10.67 3.55
C ASP A 19 -3.80 10.66 2.03
N SER A 20 -4.96 11.17 1.64
CA SER A 20 -5.26 11.45 0.23
C SER A 20 -4.28 12.47 -0.34
N GLY A 21 -3.80 12.23 -1.57
CA GLY A 21 -2.90 13.15 -2.28
C GLY A 21 -1.42 13.10 -1.90
N VAL A 22 -1.01 12.22 -0.97
CA VAL A 22 0.42 12.04 -0.62
C VAL A 22 1.24 11.35 -1.72
N GLY A 23 0.58 10.69 -2.68
CA GLY A 23 1.20 10.12 -3.87
C GLY A 23 1.33 8.60 -3.92
N LYS A 24 0.57 7.85 -3.10
CA LYS A 24 0.57 6.38 -3.06
C LYS A 24 0.36 5.72 -4.43
N SER A 25 -0.67 6.13 -5.17
CA SER A 25 -0.97 5.61 -6.52
C SER A 25 0.15 5.89 -7.53
N ASN A 26 0.75 7.08 -7.45
CA ASN A 26 1.89 7.45 -8.28
C ASN A 26 3.15 6.65 -7.90
N MET A 27 3.38 6.36 -6.63
CA MET A 27 4.45 5.44 -6.23
C MET A 27 4.23 4.02 -6.76
N LEU A 28 3.00 3.50 -6.68
CA LEU A 28 2.64 2.18 -7.21
C LEU A 28 2.86 2.12 -8.72
N SER A 29 2.32 3.10 -9.45
CA SER A 29 2.47 3.23 -10.90
C SER A 29 3.94 3.36 -11.30
N ARG A 30 4.70 4.15 -10.56
CA ARG A 30 6.14 4.34 -10.83
C ARG A 30 6.92 3.06 -10.61
N TYR A 31 6.61 2.29 -9.57
CA TYR A 31 7.31 1.03 -9.28
C TYR A 31 6.98 -0.08 -10.30
N THR A 32 5.72 -0.16 -10.74
CA THR A 32 5.21 -1.28 -11.54
C THR A 32 5.24 -1.02 -13.04
N ARG A 33 4.91 0.21 -13.47
CA ARG A 33 4.77 0.60 -14.88
C ARG A 33 5.81 1.62 -15.35
N LYS A 34 6.62 2.15 -14.43
CA LYS A 34 7.54 3.27 -14.68
C LYS A 34 6.82 4.54 -15.18
N GLU A 35 5.54 4.68 -14.83
CA GLU A 35 4.68 5.80 -15.19
C GLU A 35 4.49 6.78 -14.03
N PHE A 36 4.16 8.02 -14.36
CA PHE A 36 3.72 9.04 -13.40
C PHE A 36 2.63 9.89 -14.02
N ASN A 37 1.59 10.16 -13.23
CA ASN A 37 0.47 10.98 -13.63
C ASN A 37 0.36 12.21 -12.72
N LEU A 38 0.66 13.39 -13.27
CA LEU A 38 0.54 14.66 -12.57
C LEU A 38 -0.92 14.98 -12.19
N GLU A 39 -1.87 14.58 -13.04
CA GLU A 39 -3.31 14.78 -12.87
C GLU A 39 -3.97 13.59 -12.17
N SER A 40 -3.22 12.81 -11.37
CA SER A 40 -3.78 11.68 -10.64
C SER A 40 -4.94 12.13 -9.77
N LYS A 41 -6.17 11.71 -10.13
CA LYS A 41 -7.37 11.96 -9.35
C LYS A 41 -7.30 11.18 -8.03
N THR A 42 -8.12 11.59 -7.06
CA THR A 42 -8.27 10.82 -5.82
C THR A 42 -8.68 9.39 -6.16
N THR A 43 -7.95 8.40 -5.64
CA THR A 43 -8.25 6.98 -5.82
C THR A 43 -9.65 6.69 -5.31
N ILE A 44 -10.52 6.22 -6.20
CA ILE A 44 -11.86 5.73 -5.86
C ILE A 44 -11.72 4.21 -5.72
N GLY A 45 -11.86 3.69 -4.51
CA GLY A 45 -11.69 2.26 -4.23
C GLY A 45 -10.23 1.88 -3.96
N VAL A 46 -9.82 0.70 -4.46
CA VAL A 46 -8.50 0.11 -4.22
C VAL A 46 -7.90 -0.32 -5.55
N GLU A 47 -6.65 0.07 -5.80
CA GLU A 47 -5.89 -0.38 -6.96
C GLU A 47 -4.94 -1.51 -6.55
N PHE A 48 -4.77 -2.49 -7.44
CA PHE A 48 -3.96 -3.68 -7.21
C PHE A 48 -2.92 -3.84 -8.32
N ALA A 49 -1.67 -4.10 -7.93
CA ALA A 49 -0.64 -4.47 -8.87
C ALA A 49 0.22 -5.62 -8.34
N GLN A 50 0.81 -6.38 -9.26
CA GLN A 50 1.75 -7.46 -8.95
C GLN A 50 3.09 -7.21 -9.62
N LYS A 51 4.17 -7.60 -8.93
CA LYS A 51 5.51 -7.61 -9.51
C LYS A 51 6.31 -8.78 -8.92
N ASN A 52 6.93 -9.56 -9.80
CA ASN A 52 7.87 -10.60 -9.39
C ASN A 52 9.27 -9.98 -9.26
N ILE A 53 9.95 -10.29 -8.16
CA ILE A 53 11.35 -9.95 -7.93
C ILE A 53 12.13 -11.18 -7.47
N VAL A 54 13.44 -11.14 -7.57
CA VAL A 54 14.32 -12.22 -7.08
C VAL A 54 15.10 -11.73 -5.89
N ILE A 55 15.00 -12.42 -4.75
CA ILE A 55 15.75 -12.17 -3.52
C ILE A 55 16.46 -13.46 -3.14
N ASP A 56 17.79 -13.44 -2.97
CA ASP A 56 18.61 -14.61 -2.62
C ASP A 56 18.32 -15.86 -3.48
N GLY A 57 18.10 -15.66 -4.79
CA GLY A 57 17.79 -16.74 -5.74
C GLY A 57 16.37 -17.31 -5.63
N LYS A 58 15.50 -16.72 -4.80
CA LYS A 58 14.09 -17.07 -4.64
C LYS A 58 13.21 -16.06 -5.35
N THR A 59 12.19 -16.55 -6.06
CA THR A 59 11.21 -15.69 -6.73
C THR A 59 10.16 -15.26 -5.72
N VAL A 60 10.06 -13.96 -5.48
CA VAL A 60 9.06 -13.33 -4.60
C VAL A 60 8.03 -12.63 -5.48
N LYS A 61 6.77 -13.04 -5.37
CA LYS A 61 5.63 -12.35 -5.97
C LYS A 61 5.11 -11.29 -4.98
N ALA A 62 5.36 -10.02 -5.27
CA ALA A 62 4.83 -8.91 -4.50
C ALA A 62 3.42 -8.54 -5.00
N GLN A 63 2.45 -8.54 -4.09
CA GLN A 63 1.08 -8.08 -4.29
C GLN A 63 0.90 -6.74 -3.58
N ILE A 64 0.75 -5.66 -4.32
CA ILE A 64 0.72 -4.31 -3.76
C ILE A 64 -0.68 -3.73 -3.92
N TRP A 65 -1.25 -3.32 -2.79
CA TRP A 65 -2.59 -2.75 -2.71
C TRP A 65 -2.46 -1.26 -2.40
N ASP A 66 -2.89 -0.42 -3.34
CA ASP A 66 -3.02 1.02 -3.12
C ASP A 66 -4.43 1.32 -2.57
N THR A 67 -4.49 1.80 -1.34
CA THR A 67 -5.75 2.11 -0.66
C THR A 67 -6.13 3.57 -0.86
N ALA A 68 -7.42 3.84 -1.05
CA ALA A 68 -7.90 5.22 -1.01
C ALA A 68 -7.55 5.87 0.34
N GLY A 69 -6.83 6.99 0.30
CA GLY A 69 -6.49 7.77 1.50
C GLY A 69 -7.65 8.59 2.07
N GLN A 70 -8.90 8.29 1.70
CA GLN A 70 -10.08 8.99 2.21
C GLN A 70 -10.66 8.27 3.42
N GLU A 71 -10.78 9.02 4.51
CA GLU A 71 -11.43 8.61 5.75
C GLU A 71 -12.89 8.16 5.59
N ARG A 72 -13.57 8.54 4.51
CA ARG A 72 -14.95 8.14 4.23
C ARG A 72 -15.11 6.65 3.91
N TYR A 73 -14.03 5.94 3.55
CA TYR A 73 -14.08 4.52 3.17
C TYR A 73 -13.43 3.58 4.19
N ARG A 74 -13.18 4.02 5.43
CA ARG A 74 -12.47 3.23 6.47
C ARG A 74 -13.04 1.82 6.70
N ALA A 75 -14.36 1.64 6.64
CA ALA A 75 -14.98 0.31 6.82
C ALA A 75 -14.61 -0.69 5.71
N ILE A 76 -14.30 -0.19 4.50
CA ILE A 76 -13.84 -0.99 3.36
C ILE A 76 -12.34 -1.26 3.50
N THR A 77 -11.57 -0.32 4.05
CA THR A 77 -10.11 -0.44 4.23
C THR A 77 -9.71 -1.58 5.16
N THR A 78 -10.53 -1.90 6.17
CA THR A 78 -10.23 -2.94 7.18
C THR A 78 -9.94 -4.32 6.56
N ALA A 79 -10.69 -4.68 5.50
CA ALA A 79 -10.52 -5.95 4.81
C ALA A 79 -9.15 -6.08 4.11
N TYR A 80 -8.54 -4.96 3.70
CA TYR A 80 -7.27 -4.96 2.97
C TYR A 80 -6.06 -5.14 3.88
N TYR A 81 -6.15 -4.75 5.16
CA TYR A 81 -5.07 -4.99 6.13
C TYR A 81 -4.87 -6.49 6.43
N ARG A 82 -5.94 -7.30 6.34
CA ARG A 82 -5.86 -8.72 6.67
C ARG A 82 -4.89 -9.45 5.74
N GLY A 83 -3.93 -10.15 6.35
CA GLY A 83 -2.90 -10.92 5.63
C GLY A 83 -1.82 -10.07 4.96
N ALA A 84 -1.81 -8.74 5.18
CA ALA A 84 -0.67 -7.93 4.80
C ALA A 84 0.54 -8.28 5.68
N VAL A 85 1.69 -8.49 5.04
CA VAL A 85 2.97 -8.79 5.70
C VAL A 85 3.90 -7.57 5.68
N GLY A 86 3.57 -6.56 4.86
CA GLY A 86 4.26 -5.28 4.80
C GLY A 86 3.30 -4.10 4.61
N ALA A 87 3.68 -2.93 5.13
CA ALA A 87 2.99 -1.68 4.90
C ALA A 87 3.95 -0.53 4.61
N LEU A 88 3.65 0.26 3.58
CA LEU A 88 4.30 1.53 3.30
C LEU A 88 3.40 2.66 3.83
N LEU A 89 3.87 3.35 4.86
CA LEU A 89 3.19 4.47 5.49
C LEU A 89 3.71 5.77 4.88
N VAL A 90 2.90 6.42 4.05
CA VAL A 90 3.33 7.52 3.19
C VAL A 90 2.79 8.86 3.66
N TYR A 91 3.67 9.86 3.74
CA TYR A 91 3.31 11.28 3.91
C TYR A 91 3.93 12.15 2.82
N ASP A 92 3.44 13.37 2.70
CA ASP A 92 3.96 14.40 1.79
C ASP A 92 4.87 15.35 2.57
N ILE A 93 6.14 15.47 2.17
CA ILE A 93 7.10 16.34 2.85
C ILE A 93 6.72 17.84 2.81
N CYS A 94 5.83 18.24 1.89
CA CYS A 94 5.37 19.61 1.75
C CYS A 94 4.11 19.90 2.59
N LYS A 95 3.50 18.88 3.20
CA LYS A 95 2.21 19.02 3.87
C LYS A 95 2.25 18.48 5.29
N GLU A 96 2.39 19.40 6.24
CA GLU A 96 2.49 19.07 7.67
C GLU A 96 1.30 18.24 8.19
N SER A 97 0.08 18.53 7.75
CA SER A 97 -1.10 17.76 8.17
C SER A 97 -0.98 16.26 7.83
N SER A 98 -0.32 15.92 6.72
CA SER A 98 -0.13 14.50 6.34
C SER A 98 0.84 13.77 7.25
N PHE A 99 1.81 14.50 7.82
CA PHE A 99 2.74 14.00 8.80
C PHE A 99 2.08 13.86 10.19
N GLN A 100 1.28 14.84 10.60
CA GLN A 100 0.53 14.79 11.87
C GLN A 100 -0.49 13.63 11.89
N ASN A 101 -1.01 13.23 10.73
CA ASN A 101 -1.94 12.10 10.61
C ASN A 101 -1.26 10.71 10.64
N LEU A 102 0.07 10.62 10.68
CA LEU A 102 0.79 9.34 10.69
C LEU A 102 0.38 8.43 11.85
N ASP A 103 0.20 8.99 13.06
CA ASP A 103 -0.17 8.20 14.24
C ASP A 103 -1.53 7.54 14.11
N LYS A 104 -2.46 8.21 13.45
CA LYS A 104 -3.78 7.66 13.16
C LYS A 104 -3.67 6.48 12.20
N TRP A 105 -2.92 6.62 11.11
CA TRP A 105 -2.71 5.55 10.13
C TRP A 105 -1.95 4.36 10.71
N LEU A 106 -0.91 4.62 11.50
CA LEU A 106 -0.11 3.58 12.14
C LEU A 106 -0.92 2.82 13.21
N ARG A 107 -1.78 3.52 13.96
CA ARG A 107 -2.70 2.88 14.90
C ARG A 107 -3.71 2.00 14.16
N GLU A 108 -4.37 2.54 13.13
CA GLU A 108 -5.33 1.78 12.33
C GLU A 108 -4.71 0.53 11.71
N LEU A 109 -3.46 0.63 11.23
CA LEU A 109 -2.68 -0.52 10.75
C LEU A 109 -2.49 -1.57 11.84
N ARG A 110 -2.01 -1.16 13.02
CA ARG A 110 -1.70 -2.07 14.14
C ARG A 110 -2.94 -2.72 14.74
N ASP A 111 -4.09 -2.06 14.67
CA ASP A 111 -5.36 -2.58 15.19
C ASP A 111 -5.94 -3.72 14.30
N HIS A 112 -5.56 -3.78 13.01
CA HIS A 112 -6.20 -4.69 12.04
C HIS A 112 -5.26 -5.61 11.27
N ALA A 113 -3.96 -5.30 11.22
CA ALA A 113 -2.97 -6.14 10.56
C ALA A 113 -2.32 -7.15 11.53
N ASP A 114 -1.46 -8.02 10.98
CA ASP A 114 -0.66 -8.93 11.79
C ASP A 114 0.31 -8.15 12.69
N PRO A 115 0.49 -8.49 13.98
CA PRO A 115 1.44 -7.82 14.87
C PRO A 115 2.90 -7.84 14.37
N GLN A 116 3.26 -8.79 13.51
CA GLN A 116 4.59 -8.92 12.90
C GLN A 116 4.72 -8.18 11.57
N ILE A 117 3.74 -7.38 11.17
CA ILE A 117 3.79 -6.61 9.92
C ILE A 117 5.02 -5.70 9.88
N VAL A 118 5.77 -5.78 8.77
CA VAL A 118 6.90 -4.89 8.53
C VAL A 118 6.37 -3.54 8.06
N VAL A 119 6.79 -2.45 8.71
CA VAL A 119 6.33 -1.11 8.38
C VAL A 119 7.51 -0.22 8.00
N MET A 120 7.36 0.53 6.92
CA MET A 120 8.31 1.53 6.50
C MET A 120 7.62 2.87 6.26
N LEU A 121 8.13 3.92 6.91
CA LEU A 121 7.74 5.30 6.70
C LEU A 121 8.37 5.84 5.42
N ILE A 122 7.56 6.50 4.61
CA ILE A 122 7.94 7.13 3.35
C ILE A 122 7.63 8.63 3.38
N GLY A 123 8.66 9.46 3.28
CA GLY A 123 8.51 10.88 2.97
C GLY A 123 8.53 11.09 1.46
N ASN A 124 7.37 11.24 0.82
CA ASN A 124 7.27 11.39 -0.63
C ASN A 124 7.34 12.86 -1.07
N LYS A 125 7.57 13.08 -2.37
CA LYS A 125 7.67 14.38 -3.07
C LYS A 125 8.96 15.16 -2.78
N THR A 126 10.08 14.46 -2.66
CA THR A 126 11.40 15.11 -2.45
C THR A 126 11.86 15.99 -3.60
N ASP A 127 11.24 15.89 -4.77
CA ASP A 127 11.43 16.81 -5.89
C ASP A 127 11.03 18.26 -5.53
N LEU A 128 10.06 18.43 -4.63
CA LEU A 128 9.54 19.75 -4.19
C LEU A 128 10.33 20.32 -3.01
N LYS A 129 11.67 20.28 -3.06
CA LYS A 129 12.56 20.71 -1.95
C LYS A 129 12.27 22.13 -1.44
N HIS A 130 11.88 23.03 -2.34
CA HIS A 130 11.57 24.43 -2.05
C HIS A 130 10.24 24.63 -1.29
N LEU A 131 9.36 23.63 -1.29
CA LEU A 131 8.08 23.62 -0.56
C LEU A 131 8.13 22.73 0.68
N ARG A 132 9.30 22.21 1.06
CA ARG A 132 9.46 21.29 2.18
C ARG A 132 8.97 21.95 3.48
N ALA A 133 7.97 21.33 4.10
CA ALA A 133 7.46 21.70 5.43
C ALA A 133 8.01 20.78 6.53
N ILE A 134 8.32 19.52 6.19
CA ILE A 134 8.83 18.52 7.14
C ILE A 134 10.31 18.25 6.87
N LYS A 135 11.15 18.44 7.90
CA LYS A 135 12.57 18.14 7.79
C LYS A 135 12.81 16.63 7.77
N THR A 136 13.84 16.20 7.06
CA THR A 136 14.21 14.78 6.97
C THR A 136 14.51 14.20 8.36
N GLU A 137 15.09 14.99 9.26
CA GLU A 137 15.38 14.59 10.63
C GLU A 137 14.12 14.30 11.43
N ASP A 138 13.01 14.99 11.17
CA ASP A 138 11.75 14.78 11.90
C ASP A 138 11.10 13.46 11.47
N GLY A 139 11.15 13.13 10.17
CA GLY A 139 10.76 11.80 9.67
C GLY A 139 11.63 10.68 10.24
N ALA A 140 12.94 10.88 10.30
CA ALA A 140 13.87 9.92 10.89
C ALA A 140 13.62 9.70 12.39
N LYS A 141 13.38 10.77 13.16
CA LYS A 141 13.02 10.70 14.59
C LYS A 141 11.71 9.95 14.79
N TYR A 142 10.68 10.25 14.01
CA TYR A 142 9.40 9.53 14.07
C TYR A 142 9.61 8.03 13.84
N ALA A 143 10.33 7.68 12.78
CA ALA A 143 10.60 6.28 12.46
C ALA A 143 11.37 5.55 13.57
N GLN A 144 12.36 6.21 14.19
CA GLN A 144 13.10 5.67 15.33
C GLN A 144 12.20 5.45 16.55
N GLN A 145 11.33 6.42 16.88
CA GLN A 145 10.40 6.33 18.01
C GLN A 145 9.42 5.15 17.84
N HIS A 146 8.93 4.93 16.62
CA HIS A 146 7.98 3.86 16.31
C HIS A 146 8.63 2.53 15.93
N LYS A 147 9.97 2.47 15.86
CA LYS A 147 10.78 1.31 15.44
C LYS A 147 10.42 0.79 14.06
N ILE A 148 10.26 1.71 13.10
CA ILE A 148 9.94 1.42 11.71
C ILE A 148 11.07 1.95 10.80
N ALA A 149 11.21 1.38 9.59
CA ALA A 149 12.20 1.87 8.64
C ALA A 149 11.79 3.25 8.08
N PHE A 150 12.74 4.03 7.57
CA PHE A 150 12.49 5.32 6.92
C PHE A 150 13.29 5.47 5.63
N ILE A 151 12.65 6.07 4.62
CA ILE A 151 13.28 6.53 3.38
C ILE A 151 12.45 7.69 2.80
N GLU A 152 13.11 8.66 2.18
CA GLU A 152 12.42 9.67 1.38
C GLU A 152 12.44 9.32 -0.11
N THR A 153 11.35 9.63 -0.82
CA THR A 153 11.14 9.24 -2.22
C THR A 153 10.57 10.38 -3.04
N SER A 154 10.70 10.27 -4.36
CA SER A 154 9.90 11.06 -5.30
C SER A 154 9.35 10.14 -6.38
N ALA A 155 8.02 10.06 -6.45
CA ALA A 155 7.36 9.40 -7.57
C ALA A 155 7.53 10.19 -8.90
N TYR A 156 7.77 11.51 -8.81
CA TYR A 156 7.93 12.39 -9.97
C TYR A 156 9.21 12.06 -10.74
N ASP A 157 10.36 12.06 -10.09
CA ASP A 157 11.66 11.77 -10.73
C ASP A 157 12.14 10.32 -10.53
N ALA A 158 11.32 9.49 -9.87
CA ALA A 158 11.57 8.09 -9.52
C ALA A 158 12.63 7.85 -8.42
N SER A 159 13.13 8.90 -7.76
CA SER A 159 14.11 8.80 -6.69
C SER A 159 13.64 7.86 -5.57
N ASN A 160 14.47 6.86 -5.26
CA ASN A 160 14.28 5.88 -4.19
C ASN A 160 12.99 5.03 -4.27
N ILE A 161 12.24 5.08 -5.38
CA ILE A 161 11.01 4.27 -5.51
C ILE A 161 11.34 2.78 -5.50
N ASP A 162 12.23 2.31 -6.39
CA ASP A 162 12.63 0.91 -6.42
C ASP A 162 13.30 0.51 -5.08
N SER A 163 14.20 1.35 -4.55
CA SER A 163 14.86 1.13 -3.27
C SER A 163 13.89 0.95 -2.10
N ALA A 164 12.79 1.71 -2.05
CA ALA A 164 11.81 1.59 -0.97
C ALA A 164 11.08 0.24 -1.02
N PHE A 165 10.61 -0.17 -2.20
CA PHE A 165 9.91 -1.45 -2.37
C PHE A 165 10.85 -2.65 -2.19
N GLU A 166 12.06 -2.59 -2.73
CA GLU A 166 13.06 -3.65 -2.55
C GLU A 166 13.47 -3.79 -1.08
N ARG A 167 13.67 -2.68 -0.37
CA ARG A 167 14.07 -2.72 1.04
C ARG A 167 13.01 -3.36 1.92
N ILE A 168 11.73 -2.99 1.77
CA ILE A 168 10.65 -3.62 2.55
C ILE A 168 10.48 -5.10 2.19
N LEU A 169 10.58 -5.47 0.90
CA LEU A 169 10.48 -6.87 0.46
C LEU A 169 11.63 -7.72 1.01
N ASN A 170 12.85 -7.20 1.02
CA ASN A 170 14.01 -7.85 1.63
C ASN A 170 13.82 -8.02 3.14
N GLU A 171 13.31 -7.01 3.85
CA GLU A 171 13.09 -7.09 5.29
C GLU A 171 12.04 -8.17 5.65
N ILE A 172 10.92 -8.21 4.92
CA ILE A 172 9.90 -9.26 5.05
C ILE A 172 10.49 -10.64 4.76
N TYR A 173 11.31 -10.76 3.71
CA TYR A 173 11.97 -12.01 3.34
C TYR A 173 12.88 -12.52 4.46
N GLN A 174 13.74 -11.66 5.01
CA GLN A 174 14.65 -12.03 6.09
C GLN A 174 13.92 -12.49 7.35
N ILE A 175 12.82 -11.83 7.71
CA ILE A 175 11.97 -12.27 8.84
C ILE A 175 11.34 -13.63 8.53
N THR A 176 10.77 -13.80 7.34
CA THR A 176 10.10 -15.04 6.92
C THR A 176 11.06 -16.22 6.91
N VAL A 177 12.27 -16.06 6.39
CA VAL A 177 13.29 -17.11 6.34
C VAL A 177 13.83 -17.45 7.72
N ARG A 178 14.10 -16.45 8.57
CA ARG A 178 14.57 -16.68 9.96
C ARG A 178 13.54 -17.43 10.79
N VAL A 179 12.26 -17.05 10.70
CA VAL A 179 11.16 -17.74 11.37
C VAL A 179 11.01 -19.18 10.84
N GLY A 180 11.20 -19.38 9.53
CA GLY A 180 11.16 -20.71 8.91
C GLY A 180 12.28 -21.66 9.36
N ALA A 181 13.44 -21.14 9.73
CA ALA A 181 14.59 -21.94 10.18
C ALA A 181 14.52 -22.35 11.68
N GLY A 182 13.56 -21.82 12.46
CA GLY A 182 13.53 -21.90 13.92
C GLY A 182 12.50 -22.83 14.58
N GLY A 183 11.63 -23.53 13.83
CA GLY A 183 10.75 -24.63 14.30
C GLY A 183 9.82 -24.39 15.50
N GLY A 184 8.48 -24.32 15.28
CA GLY A 184 7.48 -24.73 16.29
C GLY A 184 6.19 -23.90 16.41
N SER A 185 5.07 -24.50 15.98
CA SER A 185 3.65 -24.26 16.36
C SER A 185 3.05 -22.84 16.29
N GLY A 186 2.22 -22.61 15.25
CA GLY A 186 1.30 -21.46 15.17
C GLY A 186 1.28 -20.81 13.78
N ARG A 187 1.04 -21.57 12.71
CA ARG A 187 1.00 -21.05 11.33
C ARG A 187 -0.29 -20.24 11.10
N PRO A 188 -0.24 -18.98 10.66
CA PRO A 188 -1.09 -18.55 9.55
C PRO A 188 -0.59 -19.29 8.31
N SER A 189 -1.46 -19.91 7.53
CA SER A 189 -1.08 -20.72 6.38
C SER A 189 -0.41 -19.90 5.28
N ILE A 190 0.92 -19.79 5.31
CA ILE A 190 1.76 -19.52 4.13
C ILE A 190 2.14 -20.90 3.58
N GLY A 191 1.20 -21.52 2.86
CA GLY A 191 1.43 -22.80 2.19
C GLY A 191 1.97 -22.60 0.76
N PRO A 192 2.60 -23.61 0.16
CA PRO A 192 2.85 -23.61 -1.28
C PRO A 192 1.51 -23.50 -2.00
N SER A 193 1.49 -22.65 -3.03
CA SER A 193 0.39 -22.29 -3.93
C SER A 193 -0.89 -23.14 -3.83
N ARG A 194 -1.95 -22.56 -3.25
CA ARG A 194 -3.29 -22.78 -3.80
C ARG A 194 -3.60 -21.61 -4.72
N ARG A 195 -3.82 -21.91 -6.00
CA ARG A 195 -4.37 -20.94 -6.96
C ARG A 195 -5.67 -20.40 -6.38
N ILE A 196 -5.70 -19.12 -6.05
CA ILE A 196 -6.95 -18.39 -5.85
C ILE A 196 -7.21 -17.71 -7.18
N ASP A 197 -8.09 -18.29 -7.98
CA ASP A 197 -8.69 -17.59 -9.12
C ASP A 197 -9.55 -16.47 -8.52
N ILE A 198 -9.05 -15.23 -8.59
CA ILE A 198 -9.88 -14.06 -8.34
C ILE A 198 -10.81 -13.93 -9.54
N ARG A 199 -11.98 -14.56 -9.46
CA ARG A 199 -13.08 -14.22 -10.36
C ARG A 199 -13.50 -12.79 -10.02
N GLU A 200 -13.45 -11.93 -11.02
CA GLU A 200 -14.02 -10.57 -10.98
C GLU A 200 -15.48 -10.68 -10.54
N GLU A 201 -15.76 -10.39 -9.26
CA GLU A 201 -17.13 -10.14 -8.84
C GLU A 201 -17.53 -8.76 -9.36
N ASN A 202 -18.37 -8.77 -10.39
CA ASN A 202 -19.06 -7.60 -10.92
C ASN A 202 -19.81 -6.88 -9.79
N VAL A 203 -19.23 -5.80 -9.28
CA VAL A 203 -19.98 -4.84 -8.47
C VAL A 203 -20.87 -4.03 -9.41
N VAL A 204 -22.15 -4.39 -9.43
CA VAL A 204 -23.19 -3.61 -10.10
C VAL A 204 -23.31 -2.27 -9.37
N VAL A 205 -22.81 -1.21 -10.01
CA VAL A 205 -23.10 0.16 -9.61
C VAL A 205 -24.53 0.46 -10.06
N THR A 206 -25.49 0.41 -9.13
CA THR A 206 -26.83 0.95 -9.39
C THR A 206 -26.71 2.48 -9.44
N ASN A 207 -26.78 3.03 -10.65
CA ASN A 207 -26.91 4.46 -10.89
C ASN A 207 -28.32 4.92 -10.48
N ASP A 208 -28.48 5.40 -9.26
CA ASP A 208 -29.63 6.23 -8.90
C ASP A 208 -29.41 7.65 -9.44
N ASN A 209 -29.98 7.95 -10.61
CA ASN A 209 -30.50 9.28 -10.93
C ASN A 209 -31.29 9.30 -12.25
N GLN A 210 -32.62 9.36 -12.12
CA GLN A 210 -33.61 10.02 -12.99
C GLN A 210 -34.99 9.60 -12.43
N ASN A 211 -35.84 10.46 -11.86
CA ASN A 211 -36.47 11.59 -12.51
C ASN A 211 -37.17 12.48 -11.47
N LYS A 212 -36.80 13.76 -11.40
CA LYS A 212 -37.73 14.83 -11.02
C LYS A 212 -38.64 15.09 -12.23
N LYS A 213 -39.92 14.73 -12.16
CA LYS A 213 -40.96 15.35 -12.99
C LYS A 213 -42.27 15.50 -12.21
N LYS A 214 -42.62 16.79 -12.06
CA LYS A 214 -43.93 17.42 -11.86
C LYS A 214 -45.14 16.48 -11.93
N THR A 215 -46.00 16.56 -10.91
CA THR A 215 -47.42 16.26 -11.03
C THR A 215 -48.20 17.55 -10.86
N ASP A 216 -48.75 18.01 -12.00
CA ASP A 216 -49.82 18.99 -12.07
C ASP A 216 -51.13 18.42 -11.48
N SER A 217 -51.95 19.36 -11.04
CA SER A 217 -53.36 19.31 -10.69
C SER A 217 -54.28 18.53 -11.65
N GLY A 218 -55.29 17.83 -11.09
CA GLY A 218 -56.60 17.64 -11.76
C GLY A 218 -57.33 16.30 -11.52
N CYS A 219 -58.54 16.40 -10.94
CA CYS A 219 -59.69 15.46 -10.91
C CYS A 219 -59.49 14.06 -10.28
N CYS A 220 -60.39 13.49 -9.46
CA CYS A 220 -61.82 13.71 -9.24
C CYS A 220 -62.16 13.85 -7.75
#